data_AF-F4S4L2-F1
#
_entry.id   AF-F4S4L2-F1
#
_cell.length_a   1.000
_cell.length_b   1.000
_cell.length_c   1.000
_cell.angle_alpha   90.00
_cell.angle_beta   90.00
_cell.angle_gamma   90.00
#
_symmetry.space_group_name_H-M   'P 1'
#
loop_
_entity.id
_entity.type
_entity.pdbx_description
1 polymer ?
#
loop_
_entity_poly.entity_id
_entity_poly.type
_entity_poly.pdbx_seq_one_letter_code
_entity_poly.pdbx_strand_id
1 'polypeptide(L)'
;MSRKLLVHIFHVFLVVLLVADLGSHIFAAADAIECTYGWTAPTPGKPWFCDVQVKGKPPISHACKWCRRNDKLLPSARDCVDRNGISMNGGQLWACDLALRVDPTPRKDHRQFLCDQAASVGPYFCLTRNENLQCPRDKCSK
;
A
#
# COMPACT_ATOMS: atom_id res chain seq x y z
N MET A 1 -16.15 52.46 2.50
CA MET A 1 -15.11 51.41 2.65
C MET A 1 -14.67 50.94 1.27
N SER A 2 -13.38 51.08 0.97
CA SER A 2 -12.83 50.99 -0.39
C SER A 2 -12.91 49.57 -0.97
N ARG A 3 -13.49 49.43 -2.17
CA ARG A 3 -13.62 48.17 -2.95
C ARG A 3 -12.30 47.38 -3.06
N LYS A 4 -11.15 48.07 -2.97
CA LYS A 4 -9.81 47.50 -2.98
C LYS A 4 -9.50 46.64 -1.74
N LEU A 5 -10.03 47.01 -0.57
CA LEU A 5 -9.80 46.28 0.68
C LEU A 5 -10.50 44.91 0.65
N LEU A 6 -11.73 44.87 0.11
CA LEU A 6 -12.52 43.64 0.03
C LEU A 6 -11.87 42.60 -0.90
N VAL A 7 -11.30 43.06 -2.01
CA VAL A 7 -10.59 42.21 -2.98
C VAL A 7 -9.34 41.62 -2.34
N HIS A 8 -8.54 42.40 -1.60
CA HIS A 8 -7.35 41.89 -0.92
C HIS A 8 -7.68 40.87 0.17
N ILE A 9 -8.73 41.10 0.98
CA ILE A 9 -9.17 40.14 1.99
C ILE A 9 -9.58 38.83 1.31
N PHE A 10 -10.33 38.89 0.22
CA PHE A 10 -10.77 37.70 -0.51
C PHE A 10 -9.59 36.89 -1.07
N HIS A 11 -8.55 37.56 -1.60
CA HIS A 11 -7.36 36.87 -2.10
C HIS A 11 -6.55 36.20 -0.98
N VAL A 12 -6.41 36.85 0.17
CA VAL A 12 -5.72 36.26 1.33
C VAL A 12 -6.47 35.04 1.86
N PHE A 13 -7.81 35.13 1.97
CA PHE A 13 -8.63 33.98 2.36
C PHE A 13 -8.54 32.83 1.34
N LEU A 14 -8.54 33.13 0.04
CA LEU A 14 -8.41 32.11 -1.00
C LEU A 14 -7.06 31.38 -0.92
N VAL A 15 -5.96 32.10 -0.69
CA VAL A 15 -4.64 31.49 -0.51
C VAL A 15 -4.59 30.64 0.75
N VAL A 16 -5.16 31.10 1.87
CA VAL A 16 -5.22 30.32 3.12
C VAL A 16 -6.06 29.07 2.95
N LEU A 17 -7.21 29.16 2.25
CA LEU A 17 -8.06 28.00 1.96
C LEU A 17 -7.37 27.01 1.02
N LEU A 18 -6.64 27.48 0.00
CA LEU A 18 -5.84 26.62 -0.87
C LEU A 18 -4.71 25.93 -0.08
N VAL A 19 -3.98 26.64 0.77
CA VAL A 19 -2.92 26.04 1.60
C VAL A 19 -3.50 25.06 2.62
N ALA A 20 -4.69 25.31 3.16
CA ALA A 20 -5.37 24.40 4.08
C ALA A 20 -5.91 23.14 3.37
N ASP A 21 -6.54 23.30 2.20
CA ASP A 21 -7.14 22.22 1.41
C ASP A 21 -6.06 21.31 0.78
N LEU A 22 -5.01 21.91 0.20
CA LEU A 22 -3.84 21.15 -0.24
C LEU A 22 -3.04 20.60 0.95
N GLY A 23 -2.92 21.34 2.05
CA GLY A 23 -2.19 20.91 3.25
C GLY A 23 -2.82 19.71 3.96
N SER A 24 -4.15 19.53 3.89
CA SER A 24 -4.83 18.36 4.47
C SER A 24 -4.64 17.06 3.68
N HIS A 25 -4.22 17.14 2.42
CA HIS A 25 -4.07 15.98 1.52
C HIS A 25 -2.62 15.65 1.13
N ILE A 26 -1.61 16.46 1.51
CA ILE A 26 -0.19 16.22 1.22
C ILE A 26 0.51 15.57 2.43
N PHE A 27 -0.07 14.52 2.97
CA PHE A 27 0.68 13.54 3.78
C PHE A 27 0.81 12.22 3.02
N ALA A 28 1.03 12.28 1.69
CA ALA A 28 1.90 11.27 1.11
C ALA A 28 3.22 11.40 1.87
N ALA A 29 3.70 10.33 2.50
CA ALA A 29 5.07 10.32 2.99
C ALA A 29 5.96 10.53 1.74
N ALA A 30 6.35 11.79 1.48
CA ALA A 30 7.01 12.19 0.24
C ALA A 30 8.33 11.43 0.03
N ASP A 31 8.85 10.81 1.11
CA ASP A 31 9.97 9.91 1.10
C ASP A 31 9.62 8.52 1.68
N ALA A 32 8.79 7.76 0.95
CA ALA A 32 8.48 6.36 1.25
C ALA A 32 8.90 5.42 0.12
N ILE A 33 9.25 4.19 0.51
CA ILE A 33 9.43 3.05 -0.38
C ILE A 33 8.06 2.43 -0.61
N GLU A 34 7.66 2.30 -1.86
CA GLU A 34 6.47 1.52 -2.23
C GLU A 34 6.85 0.06 -2.48
N CYS A 35 6.19 -0.86 -1.79
CA CYS A 35 6.46 -2.29 -1.88
C CYS A 35 5.83 -2.90 -3.15
N THR A 36 6.38 -2.55 -4.30
CA THR A 36 5.82 -2.86 -5.63
C THR A 36 5.93 -4.32 -6.02
N TYR A 37 6.77 -5.13 -5.37
CA TYR A 37 6.85 -6.58 -5.61
C TYR A 37 6.13 -7.39 -4.55
N GLY A 38 6.24 -6.97 -3.28
CA GLY A 38 5.54 -7.63 -2.19
C GLY A 38 5.97 -7.09 -0.84
N TRP A 39 5.33 -7.56 0.22
CA TRP A 39 5.71 -7.23 1.57
C TRP A 39 5.32 -8.35 2.54
N THR A 40 5.97 -8.37 3.70
CA THR A 40 5.66 -9.29 4.81
C THR A 40 5.59 -8.52 6.13
N ALA A 41 4.59 -8.85 6.95
CA ALA A 41 4.41 -8.31 8.29
C ALA A 41 5.55 -8.73 9.23
N PRO A 42 5.84 -7.93 10.27
CA PRO A 42 6.85 -8.23 11.25
C PRO A 42 6.40 -9.44 12.07
N THR A 43 7.36 -10.25 12.45
CA THR A 43 7.18 -11.34 13.41
C THR A 43 8.14 -11.12 14.58
N PRO A 44 7.98 -11.79 15.73
CA PRO A 44 8.95 -11.67 16.81
C PRO A 44 10.39 -11.88 16.31
N GLY A 45 11.23 -10.85 16.44
CA GLY A 45 12.62 -10.87 15.96
C GLY A 45 12.84 -10.58 14.47
N LYS A 46 11.79 -10.30 13.68
CA LYS A 46 11.91 -9.92 12.27
C LYS A 46 11.12 -8.64 11.95
N PRO A 47 11.72 -7.68 11.22
CA PRO A 47 11.06 -6.44 10.83
C PRO A 47 10.01 -6.66 9.74
N TRP A 48 9.35 -5.59 9.30
CA TRP A 48 8.63 -5.60 8.03
C TRP A 48 9.62 -5.84 6.89
N PHE A 49 9.22 -6.60 5.89
CA PHE A 49 9.96 -6.68 4.63
C PHE A 49 9.14 -6.00 3.53
N CYS A 50 9.81 -5.15 2.76
CA CYS A 50 9.25 -4.44 1.63
C CYS A 50 10.09 -4.75 0.39
N ASP A 51 9.51 -5.51 -0.53
CA ASP A 51 10.15 -5.92 -1.77
C ASP A 51 9.74 -4.99 -2.91
N VAL A 52 10.74 -4.47 -3.61
CA VAL A 52 10.58 -3.50 -4.69
C VAL A 52 11.07 -4.10 -5.99
N GLN A 53 10.21 -4.09 -7.01
CA GLN A 53 10.60 -4.52 -8.34
C GLN A 53 11.46 -3.43 -9.01
N VAL A 54 12.68 -3.79 -9.41
CA VAL A 54 13.54 -2.94 -10.23
C VAL A 54 13.58 -3.48 -11.65
N LYS A 55 13.39 -2.61 -12.65
CA LYS A 55 13.35 -3.03 -14.06
C LYS A 55 14.66 -3.72 -14.46
N GLY A 56 14.55 -4.94 -14.99
CA GLY A 56 15.69 -5.73 -15.46
C GLY A 56 16.61 -6.28 -14.36
N LYS A 57 16.17 -6.25 -13.09
CA LYS A 57 16.94 -6.76 -11.95
C LYS A 57 16.04 -7.60 -11.03
N PRO A 58 16.62 -8.49 -10.21
CA PRO A 58 15.89 -9.13 -9.13
C PRO A 58 15.25 -8.09 -8.20
N PRO A 59 14.12 -8.42 -7.56
CA PRO A 59 13.52 -7.57 -6.53
C PRO A 59 14.52 -7.25 -5.41
N ILE A 60 14.47 -6.02 -4.92
CA ILE A 60 15.27 -5.58 -3.77
C ILE A 60 14.38 -5.63 -2.54
N SER A 61 14.84 -6.29 -1.48
CA SER A 61 14.15 -6.31 -0.20
C SER A 61 14.69 -5.22 0.72
N HIS A 62 13.79 -4.54 1.42
CA HIS A 62 14.10 -3.58 2.46
C HIS A 62 13.51 -4.05 3.80
N ALA A 63 14.35 -4.12 4.82
CA ALA A 63 13.94 -4.37 6.20
C ALA A 63 13.52 -3.06 6.86
N CYS A 64 12.26 -2.96 7.29
CA CYS A 64 11.67 -1.73 7.77
C CYS A 64 11.06 -1.89 9.17
N LYS A 65 11.22 -0.88 10.02
CA LYS A 65 10.61 -0.87 11.36
C LYS A 65 9.09 -0.66 11.31
N TRP A 66 8.61 0.03 10.27
CA TRP A 66 7.20 0.37 10.12
C TRP A 66 6.84 0.52 8.65
N CYS A 67 5.71 -0.06 8.27
CA CYS A 67 5.10 0.07 6.96
C CYS A 67 3.59 0.09 7.12
N ARG A 68 2.89 0.96 6.40
CA ARG A 68 1.43 1.05 6.39
C ARG A 68 0.91 1.54 5.04
N ARG A 69 -0.39 1.40 4.82
CA ARG A 69 -1.06 2.08 3.71
C ARG A 69 -1.32 3.54 4.08
N ASN A 70 -1.23 4.42 3.09
CA ASN A 70 -1.50 5.84 3.26
C ASN A 70 -2.96 6.12 3.66
N ASP A 71 -3.89 5.31 3.15
CA ASP A 71 -5.32 5.39 3.48
C ASP A 71 -5.71 4.76 4.83
N LYS A 72 -4.72 4.25 5.60
CA LYS A 72 -4.89 3.59 6.90
C LYS A 72 -5.74 2.31 6.87
N LEU A 73 -6.07 1.79 5.69
CA LEU A 73 -6.76 0.51 5.56
C LEU A 73 -5.78 -0.66 5.71
N LEU A 74 -6.32 -1.86 5.93
CA LEU A 74 -5.52 -3.08 5.87
C LEU A 74 -5.04 -3.32 4.44
N PRO A 75 -3.84 -3.87 4.25
CA PRO A 75 -3.43 -4.41 2.97
C PRO A 75 -4.43 -5.45 2.47
N SER A 76 -4.73 -5.39 1.18
CA SER A 76 -5.80 -6.18 0.60
C SER A 76 -5.58 -6.44 -0.88
N ALA A 77 -6.19 -7.49 -1.39
CA ALA A 77 -6.24 -7.83 -2.81
C ALA A 77 -7.68 -8.16 -3.25
N ARG A 78 -7.93 -8.21 -4.55
CA ARG A 78 -9.23 -8.54 -5.15
C ARG A 78 -9.13 -9.83 -5.94
N ASP A 79 -10.30 -10.43 -6.17
CA ASP A 79 -10.43 -11.68 -6.91
C ASP A 79 -9.43 -12.70 -6.36
N CYS A 80 -9.60 -13.01 -5.07
CA CYS A 80 -8.80 -14.01 -4.37
C CYS A 80 -9.50 -15.37 -4.39
N VAL A 81 -8.72 -16.44 -4.50
CA VAL A 81 -9.18 -17.82 -4.33
C VAL A 81 -8.32 -18.55 -3.32
N ASP A 82 -8.89 -19.57 -2.68
CA ASP A 82 -8.12 -20.53 -1.91
C ASP A 82 -7.34 -21.51 -2.82
N ARG A 83 -6.69 -22.52 -2.21
CA ARG A 83 -5.97 -23.57 -2.93
C ARG A 83 -6.85 -24.43 -3.84
N ASN A 84 -8.15 -24.54 -3.55
CA ASN A 84 -9.11 -25.32 -4.30
C ASN A 84 -9.78 -24.51 -5.42
N GLY A 85 -9.47 -23.21 -5.54
CA GLY A 85 -10.10 -22.33 -6.52
C GLY A 85 -11.46 -21.78 -6.06
N ILE A 86 -11.79 -21.88 -4.77
CA ILE A 86 -13.00 -21.30 -4.20
C ILE A 86 -12.78 -19.79 -4.05
N SER A 87 -13.70 -19.00 -4.60
CA SER A 87 -13.64 -17.54 -4.56
C SER A 87 -13.84 -17.01 -3.13
N MET A 88 -12.95 -16.13 -2.71
CA MET A 88 -13.02 -15.48 -1.40
C MET A 88 -13.80 -14.17 -1.49
N ASN A 89 -14.70 -13.95 -0.54
CA ASN A 89 -15.53 -12.74 -0.44
C ASN A 89 -16.22 -12.33 -1.76
N GLY A 90 -16.64 -13.31 -2.57
CA GLY A 90 -17.27 -13.04 -3.88
C GLY A 90 -16.39 -12.25 -4.86
N GLY A 91 -15.06 -12.32 -4.73
CA GLY A 91 -14.10 -11.56 -5.55
C GLY A 91 -13.84 -10.13 -5.09
N GLN A 92 -14.52 -9.67 -4.02
CA GLN A 92 -14.29 -8.35 -3.44
C GLN A 92 -12.95 -8.31 -2.68
N LEU A 93 -12.71 -7.18 -2.00
CA LEU A 93 -11.50 -6.99 -1.20
C LEU A 93 -11.36 -8.11 -0.16
N TRP A 94 -10.19 -8.73 -0.18
CA TRP A 94 -9.75 -9.75 0.75
C TRP A 94 -8.55 -9.21 1.52
N ALA A 95 -8.58 -9.33 2.85
CA ALA A 95 -7.49 -8.86 3.69
C ALA A 95 -6.27 -9.77 3.52
N CYS A 96 -5.09 -9.14 3.47
CA CYS A 96 -3.80 -9.82 3.37
C CYS A 96 -2.91 -9.21 4.45
N ASP A 97 -3.24 -9.36 5.73
CA ASP A 97 -2.59 -8.63 6.83
C ASP A 97 -1.24 -9.21 7.27
N LEU A 98 -0.88 -10.41 6.79
CA LEU A 98 0.41 -11.04 7.08
C LEU A 98 1.42 -10.90 5.93
N ALA A 99 0.99 -11.11 4.69
CA ALA A 99 1.87 -10.94 3.54
C ALA A 99 1.06 -10.76 2.25
N LEU A 100 1.66 -10.04 1.29
CA LEU A 100 1.19 -9.97 -0.08
C LEU A 100 2.39 -9.90 -1.01
N ARG A 101 2.59 -10.91 -1.86
CA ARG A 101 3.78 -11.01 -2.73
C ARG A 101 3.43 -11.58 -4.08
N VAL A 102 4.22 -11.25 -5.10
CA VAL A 102 4.14 -11.92 -6.39
C VAL A 102 4.61 -13.37 -6.23
N ASP A 103 3.79 -14.32 -6.68
CA ASP A 103 4.15 -15.72 -6.82
C ASP A 103 5.07 -15.86 -8.04
N PRO A 104 6.32 -16.35 -7.89
CA PRO A 104 7.19 -16.58 -9.04
C PRO A 104 6.67 -17.67 -9.98
N THR A 105 5.73 -18.49 -9.52
CA THR A 105 5.12 -19.56 -10.33
C THR A 105 3.87 -19.02 -11.03
N PRO A 106 3.85 -18.94 -12.36
CA PRO A 106 2.67 -18.49 -13.08
C PRO A 106 1.54 -19.51 -12.91
N ARG A 107 0.38 -19.02 -12.46
CA ARG A 107 -0.85 -19.82 -12.40
C ARG A 107 -1.64 -19.72 -13.69
N LYS A 108 -2.38 -20.79 -14.02
CA LYS A 108 -3.25 -20.87 -15.20
C LYS A 108 -4.38 -19.82 -15.19
N ASP A 109 -4.82 -19.41 -14.00
CA ASP A 109 -5.87 -18.41 -13.79
C ASP A 109 -5.32 -16.98 -13.69
N HIS A 110 -4.02 -16.79 -13.93
CA HIS A 110 -3.30 -15.50 -13.86
C HIS A 110 -3.32 -14.83 -12.47
N ARG A 111 -3.74 -15.53 -11.40
CA ARG A 111 -3.75 -14.99 -10.04
C ARG A 111 -2.36 -15.04 -9.42
N GLN A 112 -1.52 -14.08 -9.78
CA GLN A 112 -0.11 -14.07 -9.44
C GLN A 112 0.22 -13.49 -8.06
N PHE A 113 -0.76 -13.06 -7.26
CA PHE A 113 -0.47 -12.52 -5.93
C PHE A 113 -0.79 -13.55 -4.85
N LEU A 114 0.22 -13.96 -4.10
CA LEU A 114 0.06 -14.74 -2.88
C LEU A 114 -0.29 -13.80 -1.72
N CYS A 115 -1.43 -14.04 -1.10
CA CYS A 115 -1.98 -13.29 0.01
C CYS A 115 -2.09 -14.20 1.23
N ASP A 116 -1.47 -13.81 2.34
CA ASP A 116 -1.56 -14.51 3.62
C ASP A 116 -2.30 -13.61 4.62
N GLN A 117 -3.23 -14.19 5.38
CA GLN A 117 -3.97 -13.48 6.42
C GLN A 117 -3.95 -14.18 7.78
N ALA A 118 -4.08 -13.42 8.86
CA ALA A 118 -4.03 -13.95 10.22
C ALA A 118 -5.31 -14.69 10.61
N ALA A 119 -6.46 -14.30 10.04
CA ALA A 119 -7.76 -14.88 10.37
C ALA A 119 -7.92 -16.34 9.91
N SER A 120 -7.12 -16.78 8.93
CA SER A 120 -7.19 -18.14 8.41
C SER A 120 -5.84 -18.58 7.84
N VAL A 121 -5.42 -19.77 8.24
CA VAL A 121 -4.13 -20.34 7.82
C VAL A 121 -4.26 -20.93 6.41
N GLY A 122 -3.81 -20.18 5.40
CA GLY A 122 -3.69 -20.69 4.04
C GLY A 122 -3.32 -19.59 3.04
N PRO A 123 -2.46 -19.88 2.04
CA PRO A 123 -2.18 -18.93 0.99
C PRO A 123 -3.39 -18.79 0.07
N TYR A 124 -3.80 -17.54 -0.13
CA TYR A 124 -4.79 -17.14 -1.10
C TYR A 124 -4.11 -16.61 -2.36
N PHE A 125 -4.70 -16.88 -3.51
CA PHE A 125 -4.17 -16.45 -4.80
C PHE A 125 -5.10 -15.40 -5.39
N CYS A 126 -4.57 -14.20 -5.60
CA CYS A 126 -5.35 -13.04 -6.00
C CYS A 126 -4.93 -12.53 -7.38
N LEU A 127 -5.90 -11.96 -8.11
CA LEU A 127 -5.65 -11.41 -9.44
C LEU A 127 -5.03 -10.01 -9.38
N THR A 128 -5.46 -9.19 -8.42
CA THR A 128 -5.08 -7.77 -8.40
C THR A 128 -4.84 -7.31 -6.96
N ARG A 129 -3.77 -6.56 -6.75
CA ARG A 129 -3.53 -5.86 -5.48
C ARG A 129 -4.36 -4.59 -5.43
N ASN A 130 -4.90 -4.26 -4.26
CA ASN A 130 -5.67 -3.04 -4.10
C ASN A 130 -4.74 -1.81 -4.10
N GLU A 131 -3.84 -1.74 -3.13
CA GLU A 131 -2.84 -0.68 -3.00
C GLU A 131 -1.53 -1.25 -2.46
N ASN A 132 -0.42 -0.58 -2.79
CA ASN A 132 0.89 -0.96 -2.26
C ASN A 132 1.04 -0.53 -0.81
N LEU A 133 1.79 -1.32 -0.04
CA LEU A 133 2.26 -0.89 1.26
C LEU A 133 3.36 0.16 1.08
N GLN A 134 3.39 1.17 1.94
CA GLN A 134 4.42 2.21 1.95
C GLN A 134 5.23 2.14 3.25
N CYS A 135 6.56 2.24 3.12
CA CYS A 135 7.49 2.23 4.24
C CYS A 135 8.35 3.51 4.20
N PRO A 136 8.37 4.35 5.25
CA PRO A 136 9.23 5.53 5.29
C PRO A 136 10.70 5.15 5.15
N ARG A 137 11.44 5.83 4.25
CA ARG A 137 12.83 5.48 3.97
C ARG A 137 13.73 5.54 5.20
N ASP A 138 13.52 6.52 6.06
CA ASP A 138 14.26 6.71 7.31
C ASP A 138 14.06 5.58 8.33
N LYS A 139 13.04 4.73 8.13
CA LYS A 139 12.75 3.55 8.95
C LYS A 139 13.19 2.24 8.31
N CYS A 140 13.83 2.30 7.14
CA CYS A 140 14.21 1.13 6.37
C CYS A 140 15.73 1.03 6.20
N SER A 141 16.22 -0.20 6.23
CA SER A 141 17.56 -0.58 5.77
C SER A 141 17.43 -1.52 4.59
N LYS A 142 18.35 -1.39 3.63
CA LYS A 142 18.49 -2.33 2.51
C LYS A 142 19.28 -3.55 2.93
#